data_AF-A0A7Y9I761-F1
#
_entry.id   AF-A0A7Y9I761-F1
#
_cell.length_a   1.000
_cell.length_b   1.000
_cell.length_c   1.000
_cell.angle_alpha   90.00
_cell.angle_beta   90.00
_cell.angle_gamma   90.00
#
_symmetry.space_group_name_H-M   'P 1'
#
loop_
_entity.id
_entity.type
_entity.pdbx_description
1 polymer ?
#
loop_
_entity_poly.entity_id
_entity_poly.type
_entity_poly.pdbx_seq_one_letter_code
_entity_poly.pdbx_strand_id
1 'polypeptide(L)'
;MSLAFRIGLILLAVLSAVDLAGPLLTDGETPPLEIALIGCALGVISIVLIIFAWRGSRAAAIGVVVTRVVSALTAVPAFLFPDIPPLPMILAGAMITLTVVGSALVLAGLRRPALAGAR
;
A
#
# COMPACT_ATOMS: atom_id res chain seq x y z
N MET A 1 -7.06 6.82 18.17
CA MET A 1 -6.00 6.51 17.17
C MET A 1 -4.89 7.52 17.33
N SER A 2 -3.62 7.10 17.28
CA SER A 2 -2.48 8.04 17.27
C SER A 2 -2.39 8.79 15.94
N LEU A 3 -1.71 9.93 15.92
CA LEU A 3 -1.45 10.69 14.69
C LEU A 3 -0.71 9.83 13.65
N ALA A 4 0.32 9.10 14.07
CA ALA A 4 1.07 8.20 13.21
C ALA A 4 0.17 7.16 12.53
N PHE A 5 -0.75 6.54 13.28
CA PHE A 5 -1.70 5.57 12.72
C PHE A 5 -2.61 6.21 11.66
N ARG A 6 -3.12 7.42 11.93
CA ARG A 6 -3.97 8.15 10.96
C ARG A 6 -3.20 8.50 9.69
N ILE A 7 -1.99 9.06 9.82
CA ILE A 7 -1.14 9.40 8.67
C ILE A 7 -0.84 8.13 7.87
N GLY A 8 -0.49 7.04 8.53
CA GLY A 8 -0.23 5.76 7.88
C GLY A 8 -1.44 5.27 7.07
N LEU A 9 -2.64 5.28 7.66
CA LEU A 9 -3.85 4.87 6.93
C LEU A 9 -4.19 5.80 5.75
N ILE A 10 -4.03 7.12 5.89
CA ILE A 10 -4.26 8.07 4.79
C ILE A 10 -3.28 7.80 3.65
N LEU A 11 -2.00 7.61 3.96
CA LEU A 11 -0.98 7.33 2.97
C LEU A 11 -1.31 6.04 2.20
N LEU A 12 -1.64 4.97 2.92
CA LEU A 12 -2.00 3.69 2.30
C LEU A 12 -3.33 3.79 1.52
N ALA A 13 -4.25 4.66 1.93
CA ALA A 13 -5.49 4.91 1.19
C ALA A 13 -5.23 5.60 -0.14
N VAL A 14 -4.38 6.63 -0.15
CA VAL A 14 -3.97 7.33 -1.38
C VAL A 14 -3.27 6.36 -2.33
N LEU A 15 -2.33 5.56 -1.84
CA LEU A 15 -1.66 4.54 -2.66
C LEU A 15 -2.64 3.52 -3.24
N SER A 16 -3.62 3.08 -2.44
CA SER A 16 -4.64 2.12 -2.90
C SER A 16 -5.56 2.73 -3.95
N ALA A 17 -5.82 4.04 -3.90
CA ALA A 17 -6.57 4.74 -4.94
C ALA A 17 -5.77 4.86 -6.25
N VAL A 18 -4.45 5.05 -6.17
CA VAL A 18 -3.56 5.03 -7.35
C VAL A 18 -3.61 3.67 -8.03
N ASP A 19 -3.61 2.57 -7.26
CA ASP A 19 -3.71 1.21 -7.82
C ASP A 19 -4.99 1.00 -8.65
N LEU A 20 -6.10 1.66 -8.29
CA LEU A 20 -7.37 1.58 -9.05
C LEU A 20 -7.25 2.17 -10.45
N ALA A 21 -6.35 3.14 -10.64
CA ALA A 21 -6.13 3.78 -11.93
C ALA A 21 -5.28 2.91 -12.87
N GLY A 22 -4.61 1.86 -12.36
CA GLY A 22 -3.69 1.02 -13.15
C GLY A 22 -4.26 0.58 -14.50
N PRO A 23 -5.45 -0.06 -14.57
CA PRO A 23 -6.05 -0.50 -15.82
C PRO A 23 -6.38 0.63 -16.82
N LEU A 24 -6.52 1.87 -16.35
CA LEU A 24 -6.80 3.04 -17.18
C LEU A 24 -5.53 3.72 -17.70
N LEU A 25 -4.38 3.43 -17.10
CA LEU A 25 -3.09 4.05 -17.39
C LEU A 25 -2.14 3.15 -18.16
N THR A 26 -2.46 1.86 -18.28
CA THR A 26 -1.67 0.91 -19.07
C THR A 26 -1.97 1.03 -20.57
N ASP A 27 -0.92 0.87 -21.38
CA ASP A 27 -0.99 0.69 -22.83
C ASP A 27 -1.17 -0.78 -23.25
N GLY A 28 -1.27 -1.69 -22.28
CA GLY A 28 -1.36 -3.14 -22.45
C GLY A 28 -0.02 -3.87 -22.34
N GLU A 29 1.10 -3.15 -22.43
CA GLU A 29 2.45 -3.73 -22.43
C GLU A 29 3.24 -3.34 -21.16
N THR A 30 3.15 -2.08 -20.73
CA THR A 30 3.95 -1.55 -19.61
C THR A 30 3.09 -0.74 -18.62
N PRO A 31 2.57 -1.35 -17.54
CA PRO A 31 2.63 -2.79 -17.20
C PRO A 31 1.60 -3.61 -17.99
N PRO A 32 1.80 -4.93 -18.17
CA PRO A 32 0.79 -5.79 -18.77
C PRO A 32 -0.56 -5.65 -18.07
N LEU A 33 -1.66 -5.76 -18.84
CA LEU A 33 -3.01 -5.53 -18.32
C LEU A 33 -3.34 -6.43 -17.12
N GLU A 34 -2.86 -7.67 -17.11
CA GLU A 34 -3.05 -8.60 -15.99
C GLU A 34 -2.44 -8.08 -14.70
N ILE A 35 -1.24 -7.49 -14.77
CA ILE A 35 -0.56 -6.89 -13.61
C ILE A 35 -1.32 -5.65 -13.14
N ALA A 36 -1.82 -4.82 -14.07
CA ALA A 36 -2.64 -3.66 -13.75
C ALA A 36 -3.95 -4.06 -13.04
N LEU A 37 -4.60 -5.15 -13.48
CA LEU A 37 -5.81 -5.68 -12.86
C LEU A 37 -5.55 -6.27 -11.46
N ILE A 38 -4.43 -6.99 -11.28
CA ILE A 38 -4.01 -7.49 -9.97
C ILE A 38 -3.78 -6.31 -9.01
N GLY A 39 -3.07 -5.28 -9.46
CA GLY A 39 -2.86 -4.05 -8.69
C GLY A 39 -4.19 -3.42 -8.27
N CYS A 40 -5.11 -3.22 -9.21
CA CYS A 40 -6.43 -2.67 -8.95
C CYS A 40 -7.21 -3.49 -7.91
N ALA A 41 -7.24 -4.82 -8.04
CA ALA A 41 -7.92 -5.69 -7.09
C ALA A 41 -7.31 -5.58 -5.67
N LEU A 42 -5.99 -5.53 -5.55
CA LEU A 42 -5.29 -5.31 -4.27
C LEU A 42 -5.58 -3.92 -3.70
N GLY A 43 -5.74 -2.90 -4.56
CA GLY A 43 -6.18 -1.55 -4.20
C GLY A 43 -7.57 -1.56 -3.58
N VAL A 44 -8.54 -2.23 -4.22
CA VAL A 44 -9.91 -2.38 -3.68
C VAL A 44 -9.90 -3.08 -2.32
N ILE A 45 -9.20 -4.22 -2.22
CA ILE A 45 -9.08 -4.96 -0.96
C ILE A 45 -8.47 -4.07 0.13
N SER A 46 -7.42 -3.32 -0.20
CA SER A 46 -6.77 -2.39 0.73
C SER A 46 -7.73 -1.30 1.20
N ILE A 47 -8.52 -0.69 0.32
CA ILE A 47 -9.50 0.34 0.70
C ILE A 47 -10.53 -0.23 1.68
N VAL A 48 -11.09 -1.41 1.41
CA VAL A 48 -12.06 -2.06 2.31
C VAL A 48 -11.43 -2.32 3.68
N LEU A 49 -10.22 -2.85 3.72
CA LEU A 49 -9.49 -3.09 4.97
C LEU A 49 -9.16 -1.78 5.71
N ILE A 50 -8.82 -0.71 4.98
CA ILE A 50 -8.58 0.62 5.55
C ILE A 50 -9.85 1.14 6.21
N ILE A 51 -11.02 1.01 5.59
CA ILE A 51 -12.30 1.40 6.18
C ILE A 51 -12.53 0.68 7.52
N PHE A 52 -12.30 -0.63 7.57
CA PHE A 52 -12.43 -1.40 8.81
C PHE A 52 -11.36 -1.04 9.85
N ALA A 53 -10.12 -0.80 9.43
CA ALA A 53 -9.04 -0.35 10.30
C ALA A 53 -9.33 1.04 10.89
N TRP A 54 -9.94 1.92 10.10
CA TRP A 54 -10.37 3.25 10.52
C TRP A 54 -11.45 3.19 11.61
N ARG A 55 -12.29 2.16 11.55
CA ARG A 55 -13.30 1.83 12.57
C ARG A 55 -12.72 1.11 13.80
N GLY A 56 -11.40 0.91 13.86
CA GLY A 56 -10.69 0.35 15.01
C GLY A 56 -10.35 -1.14 14.92
N SER A 57 -10.62 -1.82 13.78
CA SER A 57 -10.26 -3.23 13.63
C SER A 57 -8.75 -3.42 13.51
N ARG A 58 -8.14 -4.01 14.54
CA ARG A 58 -6.70 -4.30 14.55
C ARG A 58 -6.31 -5.34 13.50
N ALA A 59 -7.16 -6.35 13.30
CA ALA A 59 -6.97 -7.36 12.27
C ALA A 59 -7.00 -6.74 10.87
N ALA A 60 -7.93 -5.81 10.61
CA ALA A 60 -7.98 -5.11 9.34
C ALA A 60 -6.73 -4.24 9.13
N ALA A 61 -6.22 -3.56 10.16
CA ALA A 61 -5.00 -2.78 10.06
C ALA A 61 -3.76 -3.63 9.68
N ILE A 62 -3.64 -4.84 10.25
CA ILE A 62 -2.60 -5.81 9.85
C ILE A 62 -2.86 -6.30 8.41
N GLY A 63 -4.11 -6.58 8.08
CA GLY A 63 -4.53 -6.95 6.73
C GLY A 63 -4.09 -5.92 5.68
N VAL A 64 -4.31 -4.62 5.93
CA VAL A 64 -3.85 -3.55 5.03
C VAL A 64 -2.34 -3.67 4.80
N VAL A 65 -1.55 -3.81 5.87
CA VAL A 65 -0.08 -3.92 5.76
C VAL A 65 0.32 -5.12 4.89
N VAL A 66 -0.29 -6.28 5.11
CA VAL A 66 0.01 -7.49 4.33
C VAL A 66 -0.38 -7.29 2.86
N THR A 67 -1.60 -6.83 2.58
CA THR A 67 -2.07 -6.58 1.21
C THR A 67 -1.19 -5.56 0.49
N ARG A 68 -0.74 -4.51 1.20
CA ARG A 68 0.16 -3.51 0.65
C ARG A 68 1.56 -4.04 0.36
N VAL A 69 2.10 -4.92 1.20
CA VAL A 69 3.36 -5.62 0.91
C VAL A 69 3.21 -6.49 -0.34
N VAL A 70 2.12 -7.25 -0.46
CA VAL A 70 1.85 -8.04 -1.67
C VAL A 70 1.73 -7.14 -2.91
N SER A 71 1.02 -6.02 -2.81
CA SER A 71 0.93 -5.01 -3.88
C SER A 71 2.30 -4.44 -4.25
N ALA A 72 3.15 -4.09 -3.27
CA ALA A 72 4.50 -3.61 -3.54
C ALA A 72 5.37 -4.66 -4.25
N LEU A 73 5.19 -5.95 -3.95
CA LEU A 73 5.92 -7.03 -4.59
C LEU A 73 5.56 -7.20 -6.08
N THR A 74 4.35 -6.83 -6.50
CA THR A 74 3.98 -6.90 -7.93
C THR A 74 4.75 -5.89 -8.78
N ALA A 75 5.32 -4.85 -8.18
CA ALA A 75 6.14 -3.85 -8.86
C ALA A 75 7.63 -4.23 -8.94
N VAL A 76 8.09 -5.22 -8.19
CA VAL A 76 9.50 -5.68 -8.17
C VAL A 76 10.01 -6.13 -9.54
N PRO A 77 9.24 -6.84 -10.39
CA PRO A 77 9.70 -7.21 -11.72
C PRO A 77 10.15 -6.04 -12.59
N ALA A 78 9.61 -4.83 -12.40
CA ALA A 78 10.00 -3.64 -13.15
C ALA A 78 11.49 -3.25 -12.99
N PHE A 79 12.16 -3.75 -11.94
CA PHE A 79 13.58 -3.53 -11.69
C PHE A 79 14.50 -4.64 -12.23
N LEU A 80 13.91 -5.74 -12.68
CA LEU A 80 14.66 -6.93 -13.12
C LEU A 80 14.85 -6.97 -14.63
N PHE A 81 14.05 -6.21 -15.39
CA PHE A 81 14.11 -6.16 -16.85
C PHE A 81 14.82 -4.87 -17.31
N PRO A 82 15.88 -4.97 -18.12
CA PRO A 82 16.67 -3.81 -18.54
C PRO A 82 15.95 -2.90 -19.55
N ASP A 83 14.91 -3.42 -20.21
CA ASP A 83 14.18 -2.71 -21.27
C ASP A 83 13.07 -1.78 -20.74
N ILE A 84 12.89 -1.71 -19.40
CA ILE A 84 11.86 -0.87 -18.78
C ILE A 84 12.34 0.59 -18.72
N PRO A 85 11.54 1.55 -19.21
CA PRO A 85 11.90 2.96 -19.16
C PRO A 85 12.14 3.46 -17.72
N PRO A 86 13.00 4.48 -17.50
CA PRO A 86 13.34 4.95 -16.16
C PRO A 86 12.15 5.48 -15.34
N LEU A 87 11.16 6.10 -15.99
CA LEU A 87 10.04 6.74 -15.31
C LEU A 87 9.15 5.73 -14.54
N PRO A 88 8.63 4.63 -15.16
CA PRO A 88 7.96 3.55 -14.44
C PRO A 88 8.76 2.97 -13.27
N MET A 89 10.08 2.80 -13.43
CA MET A 89 10.96 2.27 -12.39
C MET A 89 11.05 3.21 -11.19
N ILE A 90 11.16 4.52 -11.42
CA ILE A 90 11.16 5.55 -10.37
C ILE A 90 9.80 5.57 -9.64
N LEU A 91 8.69 5.53 -10.39
CA LEU A 91 7.35 5.51 -9.81
C LEU A 91 7.13 4.25 -8.96
N ALA A 92 7.53 3.08 -9.44
CA ALA A 92 7.52 1.84 -8.67
C ALA A 92 8.31 1.98 -7.36
N GLY A 93 9.51 2.56 -7.42
CA GLY A 93 10.36 2.77 -6.25
C GLY A 93 9.73 3.71 -5.21
N ALA A 94 9.10 4.78 -5.68
CA ALA A 94 8.34 5.69 -4.83
C ALA A 94 7.14 5.00 -4.17
N MET A 95 6.36 4.21 -4.93
CA MET A 95 5.20 3.47 -4.42
C MET A 95 5.59 2.42 -3.36
N ILE A 96 6.69 1.69 -3.59
CA ILE A 96 7.25 0.73 -2.63
C ILE A 96 7.70 1.47 -1.37
N THR A 97 8.43 2.57 -1.50
CA THR A 97 8.94 3.36 -0.37
C THR A 97 7.80 3.91 0.48
N LEU A 98 6.80 4.53 -0.16
CA LEU A 98 5.62 5.05 0.53
C LEU A 98 4.83 3.91 1.19
N THR A 99 4.75 2.75 0.56
CA THR A 99 4.13 1.56 1.17
C THR A 99 4.85 1.16 2.46
N VAL A 100 6.19 1.10 2.46
CA VAL A 100 6.98 0.80 3.65
C VAL A 100 6.75 1.84 4.75
N VAL A 101 6.79 3.13 4.41
CA VAL A 101 6.56 4.23 5.36
C VAL A 101 5.15 4.15 5.96
N GLY A 102 4.12 3.99 5.12
CA GLY A 102 2.72 3.87 5.57
C GLY A 102 2.51 2.68 6.48
N SER A 103 3.05 1.52 6.11
CA SER A 103 3.00 0.30 6.93
C SER A 103 3.72 0.49 8.27
N ALA A 104 4.91 1.08 8.27
CA ALA A 104 5.65 1.37 9.50
C ALA A 104 4.87 2.29 10.43
N LEU A 105 4.23 3.34 9.91
CA LEU A 105 3.39 4.27 10.66
C LEU A 105 2.16 3.58 11.27
N VAL A 106 1.48 2.74 10.50
CA VAL A 106 0.35 1.91 10.98
C VAL A 106 0.81 1.01 12.12
N LEU A 107 1.89 0.24 11.91
CA LEU A 107 2.40 -0.70 12.92
C LEU A 107 2.90 0.03 14.19
N ALA A 108 3.59 1.16 14.05
CA ALA A 108 4.01 1.98 15.18
C ALA A 108 2.81 2.50 15.98
N GLY A 109 1.73 2.88 15.28
CA GLY A 109 0.47 3.28 15.90
C GLY A 109 -0.21 2.17 16.68
N LEU A 110 -0.12 0.91 16.21
CA LEU A 110 -0.68 -0.27 16.88
C LEU A 110 0.10 -0.72 18.12
N ARG A 111 1.39 -0.39 18.22
CA ARG A 111 2.28 -0.76 19.34
C ARG A 111 2.15 0.15 20.57
N ARG A 112 1.39 1.25 20.50
CA ARG A 112 1.26 2.25 21.58
C ARG A 112 0.32 1.95 22.80
N PRO A 113 -0.13 0.72 23.15
CA PRO A 113 -0.90 0.53 24.39
C PRO A 113 -0.15 -0.25 25.51
N ALA A 114 0.92 0.31 26.11
CA ALA A 114 1.56 -0.32 27.28
C ALA A 114 2.19 0.63 28.33
N LEU A 115 2.55 1.87 28.01
CA LEU A 115 3.23 2.78 28.97
C LEU A 115 2.27 3.66 29.81
N ALA A 116 0.96 3.56 29.59
CA ALA A 116 -0.04 4.37 30.27
C ALA A 116 -0.78 3.63 31.42
N GLY A 117 -0.48 2.35 31.64
CA GLY A 117 -1.11 1.51 32.68
C GLY A 117 -0.20 1.17 33.87
N ALA A 118 0.98 1.79 33.97
CA ALA A 118 1.97 1.54 35.01
C ALA A 118 2.16 2.77 35.94
N ARG A 119 1.05 3.41 36.32
CA ARG A 119 1.03 4.48 37.34
C ARG A 119 -0.10 4.23 38.32
#